data_AF-A0A3M2DTW2-F1
#
_entry.id   AF-A0A3M2DTW2-F1
#
_cell.length_a   1.000
_cell.length_b   1.000
_cell.length_c   1.000
_cell.angle_alpha   90.00
_cell.angle_beta   90.00
_cell.angle_gamma   90.00
#
_symmetry.space_group_name_H-M   'P 1'
#
loop_
_entity.id
_entity.type
_entity.pdbx_description
1 polymer ?
#
loop_
_entity_poly.entity_id
_entity_poly.type
_entity_poly.pdbx_seq_one_letter_code
_entity_poly.pdbx_strand_id
1 'polypeptide(L)'
;MVVGSVTGTGSALTVELGFSPDYVKVYNDADAAGLAPTLEWWAGMADGSALKSLSIADNGTTARKSTEKITANGISAFAGDDTTGAGFTIGADTDVNASGETIYYVAVGGE
;
A
#
# COMPACT_ATOMS: atom_id res chain seq x y z
N MET A 1 -16.38 -2.55 -1.90
CA MET A 1 -15.02 -3.03 -2.19
C MET A 1 -14.62 -2.57 -3.58
N VAL A 2 -13.40 -2.07 -3.73
CA VAL A 2 -12.80 -1.65 -5.00
C VAL A 2 -11.44 -2.35 -5.14
N VAL A 3 -11.13 -2.80 -6.35
CA VAL A 3 -9.81 -3.31 -6.72
C VAL A 3 -9.30 -2.51 -7.90
N GLY A 4 -7.99 -2.30 -7.99
CA GLY A 4 -7.40 -1.54 -9.08
C GLY A 4 -5.89 -1.55 -9.04
N SER A 5 -5.32 -0.67 -9.85
CA SER A 5 -3.88 -0.46 -9.92
C SER A 5 -3.57 1.02 -10.13
N VAL A 6 -2.42 1.44 -9.61
CA VAL A 6 -1.85 2.77 -9.86
C VAL A 6 -0.37 2.64 -10.20
N THR A 7 0.14 3.63 -10.93
CA THR A 7 1.58 3.73 -11.18
C THR A 7 2.24 4.42 -9.99
N GLY A 8 3.25 3.78 -9.41
CA GLY A 8 4.05 4.35 -8.33
C GLY A 8 4.79 5.59 -8.79
N THR A 9 5.04 6.50 -7.85
CA THR A 9 5.58 7.84 -8.15
C THR A 9 6.88 8.15 -7.39
N GLY A 10 7.29 7.29 -6.45
CA GLY A 10 8.37 7.63 -5.51
C GLY A 10 7.99 8.72 -4.50
N SER A 11 6.72 9.10 -4.44
CA SER A 11 6.16 10.13 -3.55
C SER A 11 4.78 9.69 -3.06
N ALA A 12 4.26 10.34 -2.01
CA ALA A 12 2.93 10.00 -1.49
C ALA A 12 1.87 10.10 -2.60
N LEU A 13 1.03 9.07 -2.72
CA LEU A 13 0.07 8.90 -3.81
C LEU A 13 -1.33 8.64 -3.23
N THR A 14 -2.27 9.53 -3.55
CA THR A 14 -3.68 9.37 -3.14
C THR A 14 -4.46 8.62 -4.22
N VAL A 15 -5.22 7.61 -3.78
CA VAL A 15 -6.13 6.82 -4.61
C VAL A 15 -7.56 7.18 -4.22
N GLU A 16 -8.28 7.84 -5.12
CA GLU A 16 -9.68 8.21 -4.93
C GLU A 16 -10.59 6.99 -5.15
N LEU A 17 -11.48 6.73 -4.19
CA LEU A 17 -12.43 5.62 -4.19
C LEU A 17 -13.89 6.07 -4.07
N GLY A 18 -14.12 7.32 -3.66
CA GLY A 18 -15.44 7.85 -3.29
C GLY A 18 -15.89 7.48 -1.87
N PHE A 19 -15.06 6.77 -1.11
CA PHE A 19 -15.30 6.42 0.30
C PHE A 19 -13.97 6.27 1.05
N SER A 20 -13.97 6.48 2.37
CA SER A 20 -12.83 6.14 3.22
C SER A 20 -12.84 4.64 3.51
N PRO A 21 -11.79 3.88 3.15
CA PRO A 21 -11.75 2.43 3.36
C PRO A 21 -11.51 2.08 4.84
N ASP A 22 -12.03 0.93 5.27
CA ASP A 22 -11.72 0.29 6.55
C ASP A 22 -10.61 -0.76 6.44
N TYR A 23 -10.28 -1.18 5.22
CA TYR A 23 -9.17 -2.06 4.94
C TYR A 23 -8.55 -1.73 3.60
N VAL A 24 -7.23 -1.66 3.55
CA VAL A 24 -6.45 -1.46 2.34
C VAL A 24 -5.31 -2.45 2.34
N LYS A 25 -5.14 -3.15 1.22
CA LYS A 25 -3.93 -3.90 0.93
C LYS A 25 -3.39 -3.50 -0.42
N VAL A 26 -2.10 -3.24 -0.49
CA VAL A 26 -1.38 -2.93 -1.72
C VAL A 26 -0.27 -3.96 -1.94
N TYR A 27 0.05 -4.18 -3.20
CA TYR A 27 1.08 -5.10 -3.66
C TYR A 27 1.79 -4.49 -4.86
N ASN A 28 3.10 -4.35 -4.75
CA ASN A 28 3.93 -3.95 -5.89
C ASN A 28 4.39 -5.20 -6.62
N ASP A 29 3.88 -5.39 -7.85
CA ASP A 29 4.21 -6.54 -8.69
C ASP A 29 5.45 -6.32 -9.54
N ALA A 30 5.75 -5.05 -9.84
CA ALA A 30 6.84 -4.66 -10.71
C ALA A 30 8.12 -4.30 -9.95
N ASP A 31 8.20 -4.66 -8.66
CA ASP A 31 9.37 -4.38 -7.82
C ASP A 31 10.65 -4.94 -8.44
N ALA A 32 11.55 -4.03 -8.83
CA ALA A 32 12.82 -4.38 -9.44
C ALA A 32 13.72 -5.23 -8.53
N ALA A 33 13.52 -5.16 -7.20
CA ALA A 33 14.30 -5.93 -6.24
C ALA A 33 13.79 -7.38 -6.04
N GLY A 34 12.64 -7.75 -6.61
CA GLY A 34 12.06 -9.09 -6.48
C GLY A 34 11.62 -9.46 -5.06
N LEU A 35 11.37 -8.48 -4.21
CA LEU A 35 10.90 -8.62 -2.83
C LEU A 35 9.38 -8.78 -2.77
N ALA A 36 8.65 -8.51 -3.85
CA ALA A 36 7.18 -8.61 -3.90
C ALA A 36 6.50 -7.91 -2.71
N PRO A 37 6.79 -6.61 -2.48
CA PRO A 37 6.44 -5.93 -1.25
C PRO A 37 4.94 -5.67 -1.15
N THR A 38 4.39 -5.83 0.05
CA THR A 38 2.97 -5.55 0.33
C THR A 38 2.82 -4.67 1.55
N LEU A 39 1.85 -3.74 1.52
CA LEU A 39 1.37 -3.06 2.72
C LEU A 39 -0.08 -3.47 2.99
N GLU A 40 -0.39 -3.72 4.25
CA GLU A 40 -1.72 -4.02 4.73
C GLU A 40 -2.06 -3.08 5.88
N TRP A 41 -3.21 -2.42 5.79
CA TRP A 41 -3.69 -1.42 6.72
C TRP A 41 -5.18 -1.61 6.96
N TRP A 42 -5.64 -1.29 8.16
CA TRP A 42 -7.06 -1.30 8.51
C TRP A 42 -7.41 -0.14 9.44
N ALA A 43 -8.70 0.22 9.46
CA ALA A 43 -9.23 1.26 10.33
C ALA A 43 -8.87 0.97 11.80
N GLY A 44 -8.28 1.97 12.45
CA GLY A 44 -7.71 1.86 13.80
C GLY A 44 -6.17 1.80 13.83
N MET A 45 -5.51 1.62 12.70
CA MET A 45 -4.08 1.89 12.57
C MET A 45 -3.82 3.40 12.45
N ALA A 46 -2.63 3.85 12.86
CA ALA A 46 -2.24 5.25 12.74
C ALA A 46 -1.98 5.62 11.27
N ASP A 47 -2.16 6.89 10.93
CA ASP A 47 -1.83 7.40 9.59
C ASP A 47 -0.35 7.19 9.27
N GLY A 48 -0.07 6.82 8.02
CA GLY A 48 1.27 6.51 7.53
C GLY A 48 1.85 5.23 8.12
N SER A 49 1.05 4.39 8.79
CA SER A 49 1.47 3.07 9.27
C SER A 49 0.93 1.95 8.39
N ALA A 50 1.51 0.75 8.47
CA ALA A 50 0.99 -0.45 7.83
C ALA A 50 1.72 -1.68 8.39
N LEU A 51 1.18 -2.87 8.18
CA LEU A 51 1.97 -4.10 8.15
C LEU A 51 2.63 -4.20 6.78
N LYS A 52 3.96 -4.13 6.76
CA LYS A 52 4.77 -4.34 5.57
C LYS A 52 5.24 -5.78 5.54
N SER A 53 5.11 -6.43 4.39
CA SER A 53 5.73 -7.73 4.14
C SER A 53 6.65 -7.67 2.93
N LEU A 54 7.82 -8.30 3.07
CA LEU A 54 8.84 -8.44 2.03
C LEU A 54 9.20 -9.91 1.90
N SER A 55 9.36 -10.38 0.67
CA SER A 55 10.01 -11.66 0.39
C SER A 55 11.49 -11.51 0.70
N ILE A 56 12.03 -12.46 1.46
CA ILE A 56 13.46 -12.56 1.74
C ILE A 56 14.02 -13.56 0.75
N ALA A 57 15.12 -13.20 0.08
CA ALA A 57 15.93 -14.14 -0.66
C ALA A 57 16.50 -15.20 0.31
N ASP A 58 15.81 -16.33 0.43
CA ASP A 58 16.40 -17.56 0.95
C ASP A 58 17.25 -18.17 -0.17
N ASN A 59 18.25 -18.98 0.16
CA ASN A 59 19.24 -19.52 -0.77
C ASN A 59 18.70 -20.54 -1.81
N GLY A 60 17.43 -20.46 -2.17
CA GLY A 60 16.80 -21.23 -3.25
C GLY A 60 15.81 -22.30 -2.79
N THR A 61 15.35 -22.31 -1.53
CA THR A 61 14.49 -23.41 -1.05
C THR A 61 13.21 -23.01 -0.32
N THR A 62 13.07 -21.77 0.18
CA THR A 62 11.84 -21.33 0.85
C THR A 62 11.53 -19.85 0.59
N ALA A 63 10.31 -19.53 0.16
CA ALA A 63 9.84 -18.14 0.13
C ALA A 63 9.60 -17.66 1.57
N ARG A 64 10.65 -17.20 2.24
CA ARG A 64 10.55 -16.57 3.56
C ARG A 64 9.98 -15.17 3.40
N LYS A 65 9.04 -14.79 4.26
CA LYS A 65 8.51 -13.42 4.33
C LYS A 65 8.91 -12.79 5.65
N SER A 66 9.51 -11.60 5.59
CA SER A 66 9.57 -10.69 6.74
C SER A 66 8.24 -9.97 6.83
N THR A 67 7.69 -9.79 8.03
CA THR A 67 6.53 -8.93 8.26
C THR A 67 6.79 -8.06 9.48
N GLU A 68 6.67 -6.75 9.31
CA GLU A 68 6.85 -5.77 10.39
C GLU A 68 5.82 -4.65 10.30
N LYS A 69 5.50 -4.04 11.44
CA LYS A 69 4.71 -2.80 11.46
C LYS A 69 5.62 -1.62 11.17
N ILE A 70 5.38 -0.92 10.07
CA ILE A 70 6.00 0.39 9.81
C ILE A 70 5.15 1.50 10.42
N THR A 71 5.80 2.58 10.85
CA THR A 71 5.16 3.74 11.49
C THR A 71 5.23 5.02 10.64
N ALA A 72 5.85 4.94 9.47
CA ALA A 72 5.93 6.00 8.48
C ALA A 72 5.92 5.38 7.07
N ASN A 73 5.53 6.19 6.08
CA ASN A 73 5.46 5.79 4.66
C ASN A 73 4.51 4.62 4.34
N GLY A 74 3.67 4.22 5.30
CA GLY A 74 2.63 3.21 5.13
C GLY A 74 1.38 3.77 4.44
N ILE A 75 0.21 3.37 4.91
CA ILE A 75 -1.08 3.79 4.36
C ILE A 75 -1.78 4.75 5.33
N SER A 76 -2.45 5.76 4.80
CA SER A 76 -3.37 6.62 5.55
C SER A 76 -4.76 6.58 4.93
N ALA A 77 -5.80 6.61 5.74
CA ALA A 77 -7.13 6.93 5.24
C ALA A 77 -7.15 8.37 4.71
N PHE A 78 -7.92 8.63 3.67
CA PHE A 78 -8.10 9.96 3.13
C PHE A 78 -9.58 10.29 3.06
N ALA A 79 -10.01 11.28 3.84
CA ALA A 79 -11.42 11.68 3.92
C ALA A 79 -11.93 12.41 2.67
N GLY A 80 -11.04 12.78 1.75
CA GLY A 80 -11.34 13.69 0.65
C GLY A 80 -11.03 15.14 1.01
N ASP A 81 -11.03 15.98 -0.01
CA ASP A 81 -10.99 17.44 0.07
C ASP A 81 -11.93 18.07 -0.98
N ASP A 82 -11.86 19.38 -1.20
CA ASP A 82 -12.72 20.11 -2.14
C ASP A 82 -12.53 19.69 -3.61
N THR A 83 -11.45 18.96 -3.92
CA THR A 83 -11.03 18.61 -5.29
C THR A 83 -10.84 17.12 -5.52
N THR A 84 -10.63 16.34 -4.44
CA THR A 84 -10.34 14.90 -4.48
C THR A 84 -11.30 14.16 -3.57
N GLY A 85 -12.00 13.16 -4.11
CA GLY A 85 -12.90 12.32 -3.31
C GLY A 85 -12.17 11.48 -2.26
N ALA A 86 -12.95 10.94 -1.32
CA ALA A 86 -12.42 10.07 -0.26
C ALA A 86 -11.75 8.80 -0.82
N GLY A 87 -10.79 8.26 -0.07
CA GLY A 87 -10.00 7.11 -0.47
C GLY A 87 -8.88 6.83 0.52
N PHE A 88 -7.67 6.58 0.02
CA PHE A 88 -6.48 6.37 0.85
C PHE A 88 -5.23 6.95 0.20
N THR A 89 -4.19 7.15 1.00
CA THR A 89 -2.87 7.58 0.55
C THR A 89 -1.85 6.48 0.81
N ILE A 90 -1.11 6.10 -0.22
CA ILE A 90 0.10 5.26 -0.14
C ILE A 90 1.28 6.20 0.12
N GLY A 91 2.05 5.94 1.17
CA GLY A 91 3.25 6.71 1.49
C GLY A 91 4.39 6.49 0.49
N ALA A 92 5.48 7.25 0.65
CA ALA A 92 6.65 7.19 -0.22
C ALA A 92 7.60 6.02 0.15
N ASP A 93 7.05 4.84 0.47
CA ASP A 93 7.86 3.66 0.74
C ASP A 93 8.57 3.23 -0.54
N THR A 94 9.89 3.13 -0.51
CA THR A 94 10.71 2.92 -1.70
C THR A 94 10.60 1.52 -2.29
N ASP A 95 10.15 0.55 -1.51
CA ASP A 95 9.93 -0.82 -2.03
C ASP A 95 8.53 -0.92 -2.64
N VAL A 96 7.53 -0.23 -2.06
CA VAL A 96 6.13 -0.38 -2.45
C VAL A 96 5.70 0.63 -3.51
N ASN A 97 6.16 1.87 -3.44
CA ASN A 97 5.74 2.99 -4.27
C ASN A 97 6.92 3.62 -4.99
N ALA A 98 7.73 2.80 -5.64
CA ALA A 98 8.80 3.28 -6.51
C ALA A 98 8.23 3.84 -7.82
N SER A 99 8.93 4.82 -8.40
CA SER A 99 8.47 5.51 -9.61
C SER A 99 8.41 4.56 -10.80
N GLY A 100 7.26 4.50 -11.47
CA GLY A 100 7.05 3.72 -12.69
C GLY A 100 6.68 2.26 -12.46
N GLU A 101 6.62 1.79 -11.21
CA GLU A 101 6.21 0.43 -10.88
C GLU A 101 4.69 0.32 -10.75
N THR A 102 4.12 -0.84 -11.07
CA THR A 102 2.68 -1.08 -10.99
C THR A 102 2.30 -1.59 -9.60
N ILE A 103 1.48 -0.82 -8.90
CA ILE A 103 0.97 -1.14 -7.58
C ILE A 103 -0.49 -1.58 -7.71
N TYR A 104 -0.79 -2.82 -7.39
CA TYR A 104 -2.15 -3.32 -7.26
C TYR A 104 -2.69 -3.04 -5.86
N TYR A 105 -4.00 -2.79 -5.76
CA TYR A 105 -4.66 -2.61 -4.47
C TYR A 105 -6.03 -3.27 -4.39
N VAL A 106 -6.40 -3.62 -3.16
CA VAL A 106 -7.78 -3.90 -2.75
C VAL A 106 -8.13 -2.98 -1.60
N ALA A 107 -9.29 -2.34 -1.71
CA ALA A 107 -9.84 -1.46 -0.68
C ALA A 107 -11.28 -1.86 -0.35
N VAL A 108 -11.58 -1.98 0.94
CA VAL A 108 -12.90 -2.37 1.45
C VAL A 108 -13.37 -1.26 2.37
N GLY A 109 -14.56 -0.71 2.13
CA GLY A 109 -15.24 0.19 3.06
C GLY A 109 -16.18 -0.60 3.97
N GLY A 110 -16.44 -0.08 5.16
CA GLY A 110 -17.48 -0.58 6.06
C GLY A 110 -18.86 -0.12 5.62
N GLU A 111 -19.87 -0.92 5.98
CA GLU A 111 -21.28 -0.59 5.77
C GLU A 111 -21.76 0.52 6.73
#